data_AF-A0A227J629-F1
#
_entry.id   AF-A0A227J629-F1
#
_cell.length_a   1.000
_cell.length_b   1.000
_cell.length_c   1.000
_cell.angle_alpha   90.00
_cell.angle_beta   90.00
_cell.angle_gamma   90.00
#
_symmetry.space_group_name_H-M   'P 1'
#
loop_
_entity.id
_entity.type
_entity.pdbx_description
1 polymer ?
#
loop_
_entity_poly.entity_id
_entity_poly.type
_entity_poly.pdbx_seq_one_letter_code
_entity_poly.pdbx_strand_id
1 'polypeptide(L)'
;LMSVASISMLHLSRLAEDMIFYNSGESNFIELADTVTSGSSLMPQKKNPDALELIRGKTGRVYGALAGMMMTVKALPLAYNKDMQEDKEGLFDALDTWNDCMEMAALCFDGIKVNGERTL
;
A
#
# COMPACT_ATOMS: atom_id res chain seq x y z
N LEU A 1 -2.37 -7.60 15.98
CA LEU A 1 -1.37 -7.31 14.93
C LEU A 1 -2.03 -7.16 13.57
N MET A 2 -2.62 -8.22 12.99
CA MET A 2 -3.25 -8.17 11.66
C MET A 2 -4.29 -7.05 11.48
N SER A 3 -5.19 -6.85 12.45
CA SER A 3 -6.16 -5.75 12.39
C SER A 3 -5.51 -4.37 12.32
N VAL A 4 -4.39 -4.17 13.02
CA VAL A 4 -3.64 -2.91 12.98
C VAL A 4 -2.99 -2.73 11.62
N ALA A 5 -2.30 -3.76 11.11
CA ALA A 5 -1.71 -3.73 9.77
C ALA A 5 -2.75 -3.44 8.67
N SER A 6 -3.93 -4.08 8.73
CA SER A 6 -5.01 -3.83 7.77
C SER A 6 -5.56 -2.40 7.85
N ILE A 7 -5.77 -1.86 9.05
CA ILE A 7 -6.23 -0.47 9.21
C ILE A 7 -5.16 0.52 8.74
N SER A 8 -3.89 0.27 9.03
CA SER A 8 -2.77 1.08 8.51
C SER A 8 -2.75 1.08 6.99
N MET A 9 -2.92 -0.08 6.34
CA MET A 9 -3.01 -0.16 4.87
C MET A 9 -4.21 0.59 4.30
N LEU A 10 -5.37 0.60 4.99
CA LEU A 10 -6.52 1.43 4.58
C LEU A 10 -6.21 2.92 4.60
N HIS A 11 -5.42 3.39 5.56
CA HIS A 11 -4.97 4.78 5.58
C HIS A 11 -3.94 5.07 4.47
N LEU A 12 -3.00 4.14 4.24
CA LEU A 12 -2.03 4.25 3.15
C LEU A 12 -2.70 4.21 1.78
N SER A 13 -3.76 3.44 1.58
CA SER A 13 -4.47 3.37 0.29
C SER A 13 -5.15 4.70 -0.05
N ARG A 14 -5.73 5.37 0.95
CA ARG A 14 -6.29 6.71 0.79
C ARG A 14 -5.19 7.73 0.48
N LEU A 15 -4.07 7.69 1.21
CA LEU A 15 -2.92 8.54 0.94
C LEU A 15 -2.40 8.33 -0.49
N ALA A 16 -2.29 7.07 -0.92
CA ALA A 16 -1.87 6.72 -2.27
C ALA A 16 -2.83 7.27 -3.33
N GLU A 17 -4.15 7.17 -3.11
CA GLU A 17 -5.16 7.76 -4.01
C GLU A 17 -4.96 9.26 -4.18
N ASP A 18 -4.83 9.99 -3.08
CA ASP A 18 -4.65 11.45 -3.10
C ASP A 18 -3.36 11.81 -3.86
N MET A 19 -2.26 11.11 -3.59
CA MET A 19 -0.96 11.35 -4.25
C MET A 19 -0.95 10.98 -5.73
N ILE A 20 -1.62 9.89 -6.13
CA ILE A 20 -1.81 9.52 -7.54
C ILE A 20 -2.56 10.63 -8.26
N PHE A 21 -3.65 11.12 -7.66
CA PHE A 21 -4.40 12.22 -8.23
C PHE A 21 -3.56 13.50 -8.31
N TYR A 22 -2.81 13.85 -7.26
CA TYR A 22 -1.96 15.06 -7.22
C TYR A 22 -0.81 15.05 -8.25
N ASN A 23 -0.32 13.86 -8.62
CA ASN A 23 0.72 13.68 -9.64
C ASN A 23 0.14 13.55 -11.06
N SER A 24 -1.18 13.55 -11.24
CA SER A 24 -1.79 13.51 -12.58
C SER A 24 -1.46 14.78 -13.38
N GLY A 25 -1.49 14.69 -14.71
CA GLY A 25 -1.25 15.85 -15.56
C GLY A 25 -2.34 16.92 -15.43
N GLU A 26 -3.57 16.51 -15.08
CA GLU A 26 -4.73 17.37 -14.91
C GLU A 26 -4.63 18.22 -13.63
N SER A 27 -4.20 17.63 -12.50
CA SER A 27 -4.02 18.39 -11.25
C SER A 27 -2.66 19.07 -11.20
N ASN A 28 -1.59 18.34 -11.53
CA ASN A 28 -0.20 18.78 -11.51
C ASN A 28 0.19 19.53 -10.23
N PHE A 29 -0.27 19.02 -9.07
CA PHE A 29 0.02 19.60 -7.75
C PHE A 29 1.39 19.18 -7.24
N ILE A 30 1.80 17.95 -7.55
CA ILE A 30 3.10 17.40 -7.19
C ILE A 30 3.75 16.72 -8.39
N GLU A 31 5.07 16.58 -8.34
CA GLU A 31 5.85 15.70 -9.20
C GLU A 31 6.63 14.71 -8.31
N LEU A 32 6.41 13.42 -8.52
CA LEU A 32 7.13 12.35 -7.83
C LEU A 32 8.55 12.15 -8.39
N ALA A 33 9.43 11.62 -7.56
CA ALA A 33 10.81 11.32 -7.92
C ALA A 33 10.92 10.07 -8.83
N ASP A 34 11.91 10.05 -9.72
CA ASP A 34 12.14 8.93 -10.65
C ASP A 34 12.42 7.60 -9.94
N THR A 35 12.90 7.65 -8.70
CA THR A 35 13.17 6.47 -7.87
C THR A 35 11.91 5.69 -7.46
N VAL A 36 10.74 6.34 -7.49
CA VAL A 36 9.45 5.76 -7.08
C VAL A 36 8.42 5.72 -8.22
N THR A 37 8.82 6.11 -9.43
CA THR A 37 7.96 6.13 -10.61
C THR A 37 8.59 5.42 -11.80
N SER A 38 7.80 4.77 -12.65
CA SER A 38 8.25 4.41 -13.99
C SER A 38 8.00 5.54 -14.99
N GLY A 39 8.83 5.58 -16.04
CA GLY A 39 8.69 6.53 -17.14
C GLY A 39 8.43 5.84 -18.48
N SER A 40 7.95 6.60 -19.46
CA SER A 40 7.91 6.17 -20.86
C SER A 40 9.14 6.67 -21.61
N SER A 41 9.79 5.81 -22.40
CA SER A 41 10.89 6.20 -23.27
C SER A 41 10.49 7.22 -24.35
N LEU A 42 9.22 7.27 -24.73
CA LEU A 42 8.67 8.20 -25.72
C LEU A 42 8.14 9.50 -25.09
N MET A 43 7.80 9.48 -23.81
CA MET A 43 7.24 10.63 -23.08
C MET A 43 8.04 10.87 -21.80
N PRO A 44 9.17 11.60 -21.87
CA PRO A 44 10.09 11.80 -20.74
C PRO A 44 9.44 12.47 -19.53
N GLN A 45 8.41 13.28 -19.74
CA GLN A 45 7.64 13.96 -18.70
C GLN A 45 6.61 13.07 -18.01
N LYS A 46 6.26 11.92 -18.59
CA LYS A 46 5.24 11.03 -18.04
C LYS A 46 5.85 10.14 -16.96
N LYS A 47 5.51 10.41 -15.70
CA LYS A 47 5.88 9.60 -14.54
C LYS A 47 4.66 8.87 -13.98
N ASN A 48 4.68 7.55 -14.01
CA ASN A 48 3.60 6.73 -13.48
C ASN A 48 3.83 6.48 -11.97
N PRO A 49 2.82 6.71 -11.11
CA PRO A 49 2.95 6.53 -9.66
C PRO A 49 2.84 5.06 -9.22
N ASP A 50 3.61 4.16 -9.85
CA ASP A 50 3.45 2.70 -9.69
C ASP A 50 3.59 2.23 -8.23
N ALA A 51 4.50 2.84 -7.47
CA ALA A 51 4.69 2.53 -6.05
C ALA A 51 3.38 2.76 -5.24
N LEU A 52 2.69 3.88 -5.50
CA LEU A 52 1.44 4.23 -4.84
C LEU A 52 0.29 3.33 -5.32
N GLU A 53 0.25 2.99 -6.61
CA GLU A 53 -0.73 2.04 -7.16
C GLU A 53 -0.59 0.65 -6.52
N LEU A 54 0.66 0.19 -6.34
CA LEU A 54 0.96 -1.07 -5.67
C LEU A 54 0.54 -1.02 -4.19
N ILE A 55 0.87 0.04 -3.45
CA ILE A 55 0.43 0.20 -2.05
C ILE A 55 -1.11 0.11 -1.94
N ARG A 56 -1.82 0.82 -2.83
CA ARG A 56 -3.29 0.77 -2.90
C ARG A 56 -3.79 -0.65 -3.15
N GLY A 57 -3.20 -1.38 -4.11
CA GLY A 57 -3.54 -2.77 -4.41
C GLY A 57 -3.22 -3.75 -3.27
N LYS A 58 -2.07 -3.60 -2.61
CA LYS A 58 -1.61 -4.47 -1.51
C LYS A 58 -2.45 -4.35 -0.25
N THR A 59 -3.25 -3.29 -0.12
CA THR A 59 -4.25 -3.16 0.95
C THR A 59 -5.22 -4.35 0.96
N GLY A 60 -5.67 -4.80 -0.22
CA GLY A 60 -6.52 -5.98 -0.33
C GLY A 60 -5.83 -7.27 0.10
N ARG A 61 -4.51 -7.40 -0.15
CA ARG A 61 -3.71 -8.56 0.27
C ARG A 61 -3.63 -8.66 1.79
N VAL A 62 -3.23 -7.57 2.46
CA VAL A 62 -3.09 -7.53 3.92
C VAL A 62 -4.45 -7.72 4.62
N TYR A 63 -5.52 -7.10 4.11
CA TYR A 63 -6.87 -7.32 4.66
C TYR A 63 -7.38 -8.73 4.41
N GLY A 64 -7.10 -9.31 3.23
CA GLY A 64 -7.46 -10.69 2.90
C GLY A 64 -6.87 -11.70 3.88
N ALA A 65 -5.62 -11.51 4.29
CA ALA A 65 -4.98 -12.35 5.31
C ALA A 65 -5.66 -12.24 6.69
N LEU A 66 -6.07 -11.03 7.12
CA LEU A 66 -6.87 -10.86 8.34
C LEU A 66 -8.21 -11.60 8.23
N ALA A 67 -8.92 -11.44 7.11
CA ALA A 67 -10.20 -12.10 6.88
C ALA A 67 -10.05 -13.63 6.91
N GLY A 68 -9.04 -14.17 6.25
CA GLY A 68 -8.70 -15.60 6.28
C GLY A 68 -8.45 -16.10 7.70
N MET A 69 -7.58 -15.42 8.45
CA MET A 69 -7.28 -15.77 9.85
C MET A 69 -8.53 -15.76 10.74
N MET A 70 -9.39 -14.75 10.59
CA MET A 70 -10.65 -14.67 11.35
C MET A 70 -11.60 -15.83 11.02
N MET A 71 -11.62 -16.30 9.76
CA MET A 71 -12.42 -17.45 9.37
C MET A 71 -11.82 -18.77 9.87
N THR A 72 -10.49 -18.91 9.88
CA THR A 72 -9.80 -20.09 10.43
C THR A 72 -10.13 -20.30 11.91
N VAL A 73 -10.11 -19.23 12.72
CA VAL A 73 -10.31 -19.35 14.18
C VAL A 73 -11.78 -19.40 14.58
N LYS A 74 -12.70 -19.11 13.67
CA LYS A 74 -14.13 -19.04 13.95
C LYS A 74 -14.66 -20.39 14.43
N ALA A 75 -15.20 -20.40 15.65
CA ALA A 75 -15.87 -21.54 16.27
C ALA A 75 -15.01 -22.81 16.45
N LEU A 76 -13.69 -22.67 16.59
CA LEU A 76 -12.84 -23.80 16.98
C LEU A 76 -13.16 -24.24 18.42
N PRO A 77 -13.38 -25.54 18.69
CA PRO A 77 -13.50 -26.04 20.04
C PRO A 77 -12.15 -25.97 20.76
N LEU A 78 -12.17 -25.85 22.08
CA LEU A 78 -10.92 -25.87 22.86
C LEU A 78 -10.32 -27.29 22.88
N ALA A 79 -8.99 -27.47 22.92
CA ALA A 79 -7.95 -26.44 22.98
C ALA A 79 -7.18 -26.31 21.66
N TYR A 80 -6.22 -27.22 21.40
CA TYR A 80 -5.43 -27.24 20.17
C TYR A 80 -6.17 -27.95 19.04
N ASN A 81 -6.21 -27.34 17.87
CA ASN A 81 -6.70 -27.91 16.62
C ASN A 81 -5.66 -27.71 15.52
N LYS A 82 -5.58 -28.64 14.58
CA LYS A 82 -4.58 -28.60 13.49
C LYS A 82 -4.81 -27.41 12.55
N ASP A 83 -6.04 -26.92 12.46
CA ASP A 83 -6.46 -25.70 11.75
C ASP A 83 -5.62 -24.48 12.13
N MET A 84 -5.13 -24.43 13.38
CA MET A 84 -4.24 -23.36 13.85
C MET A 84 -2.88 -23.33 13.12
N GLN A 85 -2.56 -24.30 12.26
CA GLN A 85 -1.35 -24.22 11.42
C GLN A 85 -1.44 -23.17 10.31
N GLU A 86 -2.65 -22.82 9.88
CA GLU A 86 -2.94 -21.80 8.85
C GLU A 86 -2.64 -20.37 9.29
N ASP A 87 -2.22 -20.16 10.56
CA ASP A 87 -1.89 -18.84 11.10
C ASP A 87 -0.62 -18.24 10.47
N LYS A 88 0.38 -19.07 10.14
CA LYS A 88 1.73 -18.65 9.76
C LYS A 88 1.80 -18.01 8.39
N GLU A 89 1.29 -18.69 7.37
CA GLU A 89 1.49 -18.27 5.97
C GLU A 89 0.87 -16.90 5.71
N GLY A 90 -0.40 -16.72 6.09
CA GLY A 90 -1.10 -15.44 5.95
C GLY A 90 -0.52 -14.34 6.83
N LEU A 91 -0.01 -14.67 8.02
CA LEU A 91 0.62 -13.70 8.90
C LEU A 91 1.95 -13.18 8.33
N PHE A 92 2.85 -14.08 7.92
CA PHE A 92 4.17 -13.67 7.42
C PHE A 92 4.04 -12.88 6.11
N ASP A 93 3.25 -13.37 5.15
CA ASP A 93 3.04 -12.66 3.89
C ASP A 93 2.46 -11.25 4.08
N ALA A 94 1.51 -11.12 5.00
CA ALA A 94 0.89 -9.82 5.29
C ALA A 94 1.82 -8.86 6.00
N LEU A 95 2.68 -9.35 6.92
CA LEU A 95 3.63 -8.50 7.64
C LEU A 95 4.76 -8.04 6.75
N ASP A 96 5.32 -8.91 5.90
CA ASP A 96 6.35 -8.54 4.93
C ASP A 96 5.78 -7.51 3.95
N THR A 97 4.59 -7.77 3.40
CA THR A 97 3.89 -6.82 2.52
C THR A 97 3.62 -5.48 3.21
N TRP A 98 3.16 -5.50 4.46
CA TRP A 98 2.87 -4.29 5.22
C TRP A 98 4.13 -3.47 5.47
N ASN A 99 5.23 -4.12 5.87
CA ASN A 99 6.51 -3.45 6.11
C ASN A 99 7.04 -2.79 4.82
N ASP A 100 7.07 -3.53 3.72
CA ASP A 100 7.51 -3.02 2.42
C ASP A 100 6.66 -1.82 1.98
N CYS A 101 5.34 -1.87 2.19
CA CYS A 101 4.45 -0.75 1.86
C CYS A 101 4.70 0.48 2.74
N MET A 102 5.02 0.30 4.03
CA MET A 102 5.35 1.41 4.93
C MET A 102 6.66 2.10 4.51
N GLU A 103 7.69 1.33 4.18
CA GLU A 103 8.97 1.85 3.70
C GLU A 103 8.82 2.55 2.35
N MET A 104 8.12 1.93 1.40
CA MET A 104 7.87 2.53 0.09
C MET A 104 7.00 3.78 0.18
N ALA A 105 6.01 3.82 1.07
CA ALA A 105 5.21 5.02 1.28
C ALA A 105 6.07 6.18 1.78
N ALA A 106 7.00 5.94 2.70
CA ALA A 106 7.93 6.96 3.17
C ALA A 106 8.85 7.46 2.04
N LEU A 107 9.37 6.54 1.22
CA LEU A 107 10.21 6.88 0.06
C LEU A 107 9.46 7.70 -1.00
N CYS A 108 8.14 7.56 -1.14
CA CYS A 108 7.35 8.37 -2.07
C CYS A 108 7.33 9.87 -1.71
N PHE A 109 7.65 10.23 -0.46
CA PHE A 109 7.82 11.63 -0.06
C PHE A 109 9.25 12.13 -0.25
N ASP A 110 10.22 11.26 -0.53
CA ASP A 110 11.58 11.68 -0.78
C ASP A 110 11.71 12.25 -2.20
N GLY A 111 12.30 13.45 -2.31
CA GLY A 111 12.45 14.13 -3.59
C GLY A 111 11.16 14.61 -4.27
N ILE A 112 10.01 14.56 -3.58
CA ILE A 112 8.76 15.12 -4.10
C ILE A 112 8.89 16.63 -4.34
N LYS A 113 8.39 17.11 -5.48
CA LYS A 113 8.33 18.55 -5.80
C LYS A 113 6.89 19.01 -5.76
N VAL A 114 6.64 20.14 -5.09
CA VAL A 114 5.31 20.75 -5.00
C VAL A 114 5.20 21.90 -5.99
N ASN A 115 4.11 21.95 -6.75
CA ASN A 115 3.81 23.05 -7.66
C ASN A 115 2.99 24.13 -6.94
N GLY A 116 3.68 25.15 -6.42
CA GLY A 116 3.06 26.26 -5.69
C GLY A 116 2.01 27.05 -6.49
N GLU A 117 2.21 27.21 -7.81
CA GLU A 117 1.29 27.98 -8.66
C GLU A 117 -0.06 27.26 -8.89
N ARG A 118 -0.07 25.93 -8.75
CA ARG A 118 -1.29 25.11 -8.92
C ARG A 118 -2.00 24.81 -7.60
N THR A 119 -1.34 25.06 -6.47
CA THR A 119 -1.82 24.68 -5.14
C THR A 119 -2.23 25.88 -4.27
N LEU A 120 -1.96 27.11 -4.71
CA LEU A 120 -2.36 28.38 -4.09
C LEU A 120 -3.32 29.16 -5.00
#